data_AF-A0A1Q7GJP2-F1
#
_entry.id   AF-A0A1Q7GJP2-F1
#
_cell.length_a   1.000
_cell.length_b   1.000
_cell.length_c   1.000
_cell.angle_alpha   90.00
_cell.angle_beta   90.00
_cell.angle_gamma   90.00
#
_symmetry.space_group_name_H-M   'P 1'
#
loop_
_entity.id
_entity.type
_entity.pdbx_description
1 polymer ?
#
loop_
_entity_poly.entity_id
_entity_poly.type
_entity_poly.pdbx_seq_one_letter_code
_entity_poly.pdbx_strand_id
1 'polypeptide(L)'
;MKLSQSLPVAALAAALLVGACSEARNPAAPGPAFSTTSAPAITYSGRATVVQAALAGLKPITFADAGPLPPEGGSDDASLLDASVPGVLTVEVLHASTVAEGNHSRSEASVASLSLTAGGNTISAGFLMAQAEARCTGGGATTSGSSEIAELTINNQTIAVSGQRNQTIPLLNGQVVINEQPTEPPGAITVNALHVVVPGVADVVISSAHADIGCPQPLPPPPASCPDFVTGGGWIIAPSGARGNFAVAGGLKNGAYWGHLAYIDHGGGPKVKGTGVTGYVVMEDTRRHISGTAEIDGQPGFTYEAEVEDAGEPGRSDRFTLALSNGYTASGNLSGGNIQLHTCP
;
A
#
# COMPACT_ATOMS: atom_id res chain seq x y z
N MET A 1 -45.82 -31.74 -7.70
CA MET A 1 -47.22 -31.73 -7.20
C MET A 1 -47.20 -30.98 -5.88
N LYS A 2 -47.84 -29.84 -5.64
CA LYS A 2 -48.92 -29.10 -6.31
C LYS A 2 -48.62 -27.59 -6.24
N LEU A 3 -49.00 -26.89 -7.31
CA LEU A 3 -49.22 -25.45 -7.40
C LEU A 3 -50.56 -25.06 -6.74
N SER A 4 -50.68 -23.79 -6.30
CA SER A 4 -51.70 -22.79 -6.71
C SER A 4 -51.69 -21.61 -5.71
N GLN A 5 -51.36 -20.36 -6.07
CA GLN A 5 -52.22 -19.33 -6.72
C GLN A 5 -53.56 -19.13 -5.95
N SER A 6 -54.09 -17.95 -5.63
CA SER A 6 -53.95 -16.58 -6.14
C SER A 6 -54.76 -15.57 -5.27
N LEU A 7 -54.39 -14.27 -5.32
CA LEU A 7 -55.10 -13.03 -4.92
C LEU A 7 -56.45 -12.82 -5.67
N PRO A 8 -57.18 -11.66 -5.60
CA PRO A 8 -57.57 -10.70 -4.52
C PRO A 8 -59.08 -10.29 -4.61
N VAL A 9 -59.66 -9.57 -3.62
CA VAL A 9 -60.87 -8.70 -3.83
C VAL A 9 -60.88 -7.51 -2.86
N ALA A 10 -61.42 -6.39 -3.34
CA ALA A 10 -61.32 -5.02 -2.89
C ALA A 10 -62.45 -4.50 -1.97
N ALA A 11 -62.14 -3.36 -1.33
CA ALA A 11 -62.94 -2.14 -1.09
C ALA A 11 -64.26 -2.18 -0.29
N LEU A 12 -64.34 -1.33 0.74
CA LEU A 12 -65.55 -0.54 1.03
C LEU A 12 -65.18 0.85 1.57
N ALA A 13 -65.79 1.88 0.97
CA ALA A 13 -65.64 3.29 1.26
C ALA A 13 -66.64 3.75 2.35
N ALA A 14 -66.27 4.80 3.09
CA ALA A 14 -67.23 5.67 3.78
C ALA A 14 -66.77 7.13 3.66
N ALA A 15 -67.62 7.93 3.02
CA ALA A 15 -67.47 9.37 2.84
C ALA A 15 -68.16 10.14 3.97
N LEU A 16 -67.56 11.25 4.39
CA LEU A 16 -68.22 12.32 5.13
C LEU A 16 -67.71 13.68 4.62
N LEU A 17 -68.60 14.39 3.93
CA LEU A 17 -68.60 15.85 3.69
C LEU A 17 -69.09 16.54 5.00
N VAL A 18 -68.84 17.79 5.38
CA VAL A 18 -68.62 19.08 4.70
C VAL A 18 -67.87 19.99 5.69
N GLY A 19 -67.08 20.95 5.21
CA GLY A 19 -66.68 22.11 6.02
C GLY A 19 -65.71 23.04 5.31
N ALA A 20 -66.16 23.75 4.28
CA ALA A 20 -65.39 24.81 3.66
C ALA A 20 -65.47 26.09 4.52
N CYS A 21 -64.39 26.39 5.24
CA CYS A 21 -64.07 27.74 5.66
C CYS A 21 -62.72 28.12 5.03
N SER A 22 -62.79 29.06 4.09
CA SER A 22 -61.65 29.70 3.45
C SER A 22 -60.91 30.55 4.48
N GLU A 23 -59.70 30.17 4.86
CA GLU A 23 -58.76 31.06 5.54
C GLU A 23 -57.49 31.25 4.71
N ALA A 24 -56.98 32.47 4.81
CA ALA A 24 -56.12 33.13 3.85
C ALA A 24 -54.77 32.42 3.62
N ARG A 25 -54.35 32.39 2.35
CA ARG A 25 -52.95 32.12 1.98
C ARG A 25 -52.08 33.20 2.60
N ASN A 26 -51.31 32.85 3.62
CA ASN A 26 -50.22 33.68 4.11
C ASN A 26 -49.02 33.50 3.14
N PRO A 27 -48.58 34.53 2.40
CA PRO A 27 -47.47 34.41 1.46
C PRO A 27 -46.18 34.81 2.17
N ALA A 28 -45.65 33.98 3.06
CA ALA A 28 -44.28 34.07 3.57
C ALA A 28 -43.98 32.92 4.54
N ALA A 29 -43.73 31.73 4.01
CA ALA A 29 -42.94 30.73 4.72
C ALA A 29 -41.77 30.36 3.81
N PRO A 30 -40.52 30.73 4.13
CA PRO A 30 -39.38 30.18 3.43
C PRO A 30 -39.38 28.67 3.69
N GLY A 31 -39.56 27.87 2.63
CA GLY A 31 -39.34 26.43 2.72
C GLY A 31 -37.90 26.17 3.18
N PRO A 32 -37.63 25.08 3.93
CA PRO A 32 -36.26 24.74 4.27
C PRO A 32 -35.55 24.38 2.96
N ALA A 33 -34.76 25.32 2.45
CA ALA A 33 -33.74 25.03 1.47
C ALA A 33 -32.64 24.25 2.21
N PHE A 34 -32.76 22.93 2.23
CA PHE A 34 -31.61 22.09 2.52
C PHE A 34 -30.67 22.19 1.34
N SER A 35 -29.82 23.22 1.36
CA SER A 35 -28.58 23.20 0.59
C SER A 35 -27.69 22.13 1.22
N THR A 36 -27.79 20.89 0.75
CA THR A 36 -26.79 19.85 1.04
C THR A 36 -25.55 20.14 0.20
N THR A 37 -24.83 21.21 0.51
CA THR A 37 -23.45 21.35 0.07
C THR A 37 -22.65 20.27 0.79
N SER A 38 -22.20 19.24 0.05
CA SER A 38 -21.20 18.29 0.56
C SER A 38 -20.05 19.09 1.17
N ALA A 39 -19.64 18.73 2.39
CA ALA A 39 -18.45 19.34 2.98
C ALA A 39 -17.24 19.12 2.05
N PRO A 40 -16.30 20.06 1.99
CA PRO A 40 -15.00 19.81 1.34
C PRO A 40 -14.41 18.52 1.91
N ALA A 41 -14.08 17.57 1.05
CA ALA A 41 -13.51 16.29 1.44
C ALA A 41 -12.07 16.18 0.93
N ILE A 42 -11.22 15.54 1.73
CA ILE A 42 -9.92 15.10 1.26
C ILE A 42 -10.14 13.90 0.35
N THR A 43 -9.44 13.86 -0.78
CA THR A 43 -9.55 12.78 -1.77
C THR A 43 -8.22 12.09 -2.03
N TYR A 44 -8.26 10.82 -2.43
CA TYR A 44 -7.07 9.99 -2.66
C TYR A 44 -7.22 9.12 -3.92
N SER A 45 -6.11 8.61 -4.44
CA SER A 45 -6.08 7.59 -5.51
C SER A 45 -4.79 6.77 -5.50
N GLY A 46 -4.15 6.65 -4.35
CA GLY A 46 -2.87 5.97 -4.19
C GLY A 46 -2.91 4.54 -4.73
N ARG A 47 -1.75 4.03 -5.17
CA ARG A 47 -1.58 2.67 -5.66
C ARG A 47 -0.14 2.20 -5.45
N ALA A 48 0.06 0.93 -5.15
CA ALA A 48 1.36 0.30 -5.10
C ALA A 48 1.36 -0.98 -5.94
N THR A 49 2.39 -1.17 -6.75
CA THR A 49 2.50 -2.36 -7.59
C THR A 49 3.94 -2.84 -7.67
N VAL A 50 4.18 -4.12 -7.38
CA VAL A 50 5.54 -4.66 -7.31
C VAL A 50 6.13 -4.94 -8.69
N VAL A 51 5.34 -5.49 -9.61
CA VAL A 51 5.79 -5.71 -11.00
C VAL A 51 4.74 -5.18 -11.95
N GLN A 52 5.18 -4.33 -12.88
CA GLN A 52 4.43 -3.92 -14.06
C GLN A 52 5.34 -4.13 -15.27
N ALA A 53 4.99 -5.04 -16.16
CA ALA A 53 5.84 -5.39 -17.30
C ALA A 53 5.06 -5.45 -18.60
N ALA A 54 5.49 -4.65 -19.58
CA ALA A 54 5.10 -4.77 -20.98
C ALA A 54 6.26 -5.42 -21.76
N LEU A 55 6.04 -6.64 -22.21
CA LEU A 55 7.04 -7.44 -22.94
C LEU A 55 6.55 -7.68 -24.37
N ALA A 56 7.44 -7.56 -25.34
CA ALA A 56 7.10 -7.74 -26.74
C ALA A 56 6.42 -9.10 -27.00
N GLY A 57 5.23 -9.06 -27.58
CA GLY A 57 4.44 -10.25 -27.91
C GLY A 57 3.63 -10.84 -26.76
N LEU A 58 3.68 -10.26 -25.55
CA LEU A 58 2.89 -10.69 -24.40
C LEU A 58 1.83 -9.64 -24.02
N LYS A 59 0.79 -10.08 -23.30
CA LYS A 59 -0.11 -9.15 -22.61
C LYS A 59 0.64 -8.49 -21.45
N PRO A 60 0.25 -7.27 -21.03
CA PRO A 60 0.79 -6.65 -19.83
C PRO A 60 0.71 -7.59 -18.62
N ILE A 61 1.82 -7.70 -17.89
CA ILE A 61 1.95 -8.54 -16.71
C ILE A 61 1.97 -7.64 -15.48
N THR A 62 1.21 -8.04 -14.47
CA THR A 62 1.14 -7.36 -13.19
C THR A 62 1.20 -8.39 -12.07
N PHE A 63 2.09 -8.18 -11.10
CA PHE A 63 2.17 -8.99 -9.88
C PHE A 63 2.15 -8.08 -8.65
N ALA A 64 1.39 -8.52 -7.64
CA ALA A 64 1.15 -7.83 -6.37
C ALA A 64 0.78 -6.35 -6.58
N ASP A 65 -0.53 -6.10 -6.70
CA ASP A 65 -1.10 -4.79 -6.96
C ASP A 65 -2.09 -4.42 -5.84
N ALA A 66 -1.80 -3.32 -5.16
CA ALA A 66 -2.60 -2.75 -4.09
C ALA A 66 -3.15 -1.41 -4.57
N GLY A 67 -4.46 -1.35 -4.82
CA GLY A 67 -5.15 -0.18 -5.36
C GLY A 67 -5.39 -0.22 -6.88
N PRO A 68 -5.84 0.90 -7.47
CA PRO A 68 -5.93 2.23 -6.85
C PRO A 68 -6.98 2.29 -5.73
N LEU A 69 -6.72 3.09 -4.70
CA LEU A 69 -7.71 3.39 -3.68
C LEU A 69 -8.87 4.24 -4.24
N PRO A 70 -10.08 4.11 -3.68
CA PRO A 70 -11.17 5.00 -4.02
C PRO A 70 -10.96 6.40 -3.42
N PRO A 71 -11.66 7.44 -3.93
CA PRO A 71 -11.48 8.83 -3.48
C PRO A 71 -11.68 9.06 -1.99
N GLU A 72 -12.54 8.29 -1.33
CA GLU A 72 -12.77 8.34 0.12
C GLU A 72 -11.59 7.80 0.95
N GLY A 73 -10.60 7.18 0.32
CA GLY A 73 -9.44 6.58 0.97
C GLY A 73 -9.69 5.13 1.37
N GLY A 74 -9.07 4.72 2.47
CA GLY A 74 -9.05 3.34 2.94
C GLY A 74 -7.66 2.72 2.74
N SER A 75 -7.65 1.42 2.47
CA SER A 75 -6.41 0.66 2.36
C SER A 75 -6.61 -0.55 1.46
N ASP A 76 -5.54 -0.95 0.79
CA ASP A 76 -5.44 -2.15 -0.02
C ASP A 76 -4.03 -2.72 0.08
N ASP A 77 -3.90 -4.04 -0.09
CA ASP A 77 -2.61 -4.72 0.00
C ASP A 77 -2.58 -5.97 -0.89
N ALA A 78 -1.38 -6.33 -1.34
CA ALA A 78 -1.15 -7.53 -2.12
C ALA A 78 0.23 -8.10 -1.81
N SER A 79 0.27 -9.40 -1.51
CA SER A 79 1.54 -10.10 -1.24
C SER A 79 1.61 -11.46 -1.93
N LEU A 80 2.78 -11.79 -2.48
CA LEU A 80 3.07 -13.07 -3.14
C LEU A 80 4.42 -13.60 -2.66
N LEU A 81 4.52 -14.92 -2.49
CA LEU A 81 5.78 -15.55 -2.09
C LEU A 81 6.79 -15.56 -3.24
N ASP A 82 6.30 -15.80 -4.45
CA ASP A 82 7.08 -15.78 -5.67
C ASP A 82 6.17 -15.55 -6.89
N ALA A 83 6.77 -15.08 -7.98
CA ALA A 83 6.15 -15.04 -9.29
C ALA A 83 7.23 -15.11 -10.38
N SER A 84 6.89 -15.67 -11.54
CA SER A 84 7.83 -15.76 -12.65
C SER A 84 7.16 -15.66 -14.03
N VAL A 85 7.96 -15.17 -14.98
CA VAL A 85 7.70 -15.21 -16.42
C VAL A 85 8.86 -16.02 -17.02
N PRO A 86 8.61 -17.22 -17.57
CA PRO A 86 9.66 -18.12 -18.00
C PRO A 86 10.68 -17.46 -18.93
N GLY A 87 11.96 -17.52 -18.55
CA GLY A 87 13.08 -16.96 -19.32
C GLY A 87 13.22 -15.44 -19.28
N VAL A 88 12.35 -14.72 -18.57
CA VAL A 88 12.36 -13.25 -18.51
C VAL A 88 12.46 -12.73 -17.09
N LEU A 89 11.58 -13.14 -16.19
CA LEU A 89 11.45 -12.53 -14.86
C LEU A 89 11.30 -13.61 -13.80
N THR A 90 12.00 -13.48 -12.69
CA THR A 90 11.75 -14.19 -11.45
C THR A 90 11.82 -13.19 -10.31
N VAL A 91 10.80 -13.20 -9.45
CA VAL A 91 10.69 -12.31 -8.30
C VAL A 91 10.23 -13.09 -7.09
N GLU A 92 10.75 -12.74 -5.92
CA GLU A 92 10.46 -13.41 -4.67
C GLU A 92 10.09 -12.41 -3.58
N VAL A 93 9.12 -12.81 -2.74
CA VAL A 93 8.56 -12.08 -1.62
C VAL A 93 8.17 -10.66 -2.04
N LEU A 94 7.07 -10.60 -2.79
CA LEU A 94 6.49 -9.37 -3.29
C LEU A 94 5.53 -8.84 -2.25
N HIS A 95 5.61 -7.54 -1.98
CA HIS A 95 4.68 -6.84 -1.11
C HIS A 95 4.30 -5.48 -1.71
N ALA A 96 3.01 -5.19 -1.79
CA ALA A 96 2.46 -3.87 -2.06
C ALA A 96 1.40 -3.51 -1.01
N SER A 97 1.41 -2.27 -0.55
CA SER A 97 0.41 -1.72 0.35
C SER A 97 0.15 -0.28 0.00
N THR A 98 -1.12 0.10 0.02
CA THR A 98 -1.55 1.49 -0.07
C THR A 98 -2.54 1.79 1.03
N VAL A 99 -2.37 2.91 1.71
CA VAL A 99 -3.28 3.41 2.73
C VAL A 99 -3.48 4.90 2.55
N ALA A 100 -4.70 5.37 2.70
CA ALA A 100 -5.00 6.77 2.69
C ALA A 100 -6.16 7.07 3.64
N GLU A 101 -5.93 7.94 4.61
CA GLU A 101 -6.94 8.34 5.60
C GLU A 101 -6.60 9.69 6.21
N GLY A 102 -7.64 10.43 6.62
CA GLY A 102 -7.47 11.70 7.31
C GLY A 102 -6.79 12.77 6.45
N ASN A 103 -5.53 13.06 6.74
CA ASN A 103 -4.71 14.03 6.00
C ASN A 103 -3.46 13.39 5.38
N HIS A 104 -3.46 12.07 5.22
CA HIS A 104 -2.28 11.29 4.83
C HIS A 104 -2.64 10.22 3.79
N SER A 105 -1.71 10.00 2.86
CA SER A 105 -1.77 8.98 1.81
C SER A 105 -0.37 8.42 1.64
N ARG A 106 -0.23 7.10 1.71
CA ARG A 106 1.04 6.40 1.58
C ARG A 106 0.87 5.14 0.74
N SER A 107 1.84 4.94 -0.15
CA SER A 107 2.01 3.70 -0.90
C SER A 107 3.42 3.18 -0.71
N GLU A 108 3.54 1.86 -0.65
CA GLU A 108 4.80 1.15 -0.60
C GLU A 108 4.73 -0.09 -1.49
N ALA A 109 5.76 -0.31 -2.29
CA ALA A 109 5.96 -1.56 -3.01
C ALA A 109 7.39 -2.05 -2.78
N SER A 110 7.53 -3.34 -2.49
CA SER A 110 8.82 -3.98 -2.30
C SER A 110 8.90 -5.39 -2.86
N VAL A 111 10.12 -5.78 -3.21
CA VAL A 111 10.46 -7.15 -3.62
C VAL A 111 11.83 -7.49 -3.05
N ALA A 112 11.95 -8.71 -2.53
CA ALA A 112 13.19 -9.14 -1.91
C ALA A 112 14.21 -9.73 -2.89
N SER A 113 13.76 -10.35 -3.98
CA SER A 113 14.69 -10.82 -5.00
C SER A 113 14.15 -10.51 -6.38
N LEU A 114 15.03 -9.99 -7.23
CA LEU A 114 14.76 -9.73 -8.63
C LEU A 114 15.81 -10.44 -9.49
N SER A 115 15.35 -11.17 -10.49
CA SER A 115 16.13 -11.58 -11.66
C SER A 115 15.33 -11.27 -12.92
N LEU A 116 15.84 -10.37 -13.76
CA LEU A 116 15.24 -9.93 -15.00
C LEU A 116 16.22 -10.10 -16.16
N THR A 117 15.75 -10.68 -17.26
CA THR A 117 16.48 -10.78 -18.54
C THR A 117 15.66 -10.13 -19.63
N ALA A 118 16.16 -9.04 -20.22
CA ALA A 118 15.46 -8.28 -21.26
C ALA A 118 16.42 -7.76 -22.33
N GLY A 119 16.17 -8.11 -23.60
CA GLY A 119 16.96 -7.63 -24.74
C GLY A 119 18.46 -7.97 -24.64
N GLY A 120 18.80 -9.12 -24.05
CA GLY A 120 20.20 -9.52 -23.83
C GLY A 120 20.85 -8.91 -22.60
N ASN A 121 20.15 -8.04 -21.85
CA ASN A 121 20.61 -7.54 -20.56
C ASN A 121 20.12 -8.44 -19.43
N THR A 122 20.95 -8.61 -18.41
CA THR A 122 20.60 -9.27 -17.16
C THR A 122 20.63 -8.24 -16.04
N ILE A 123 19.57 -8.15 -15.26
CA ILE A 123 19.42 -7.22 -14.14
C ILE A 123 19.00 -8.04 -12.91
N SER A 124 19.72 -7.89 -11.81
CA SER A 124 19.38 -8.54 -10.54
C SER A 124 19.46 -7.56 -9.38
N ALA A 125 18.67 -7.80 -8.34
CA ALA A 125 18.80 -7.08 -7.08
C ALA A 125 18.34 -7.97 -5.91
N GLY A 126 18.93 -7.76 -4.75
CA GLY A 126 18.62 -8.47 -3.51
C GLY A 126 17.63 -7.73 -2.61
N PHE A 127 17.15 -6.56 -3.03
CA PHE A 127 15.98 -5.88 -2.48
C PHE A 127 15.68 -4.66 -3.34
N LEU A 128 14.40 -4.37 -3.57
CA LEU A 128 13.94 -3.07 -4.05
C LEU A 128 12.72 -2.64 -3.26
N MET A 129 12.69 -1.38 -2.87
CA MET A 129 11.54 -0.74 -2.23
C MET A 129 11.32 0.64 -2.82
N ALA A 130 10.06 0.99 -3.07
CA ALA A 130 9.63 2.35 -3.36
C ALA A 130 8.59 2.77 -2.33
N GLN A 131 8.72 3.99 -1.83
CA GLN A 131 7.80 4.63 -0.89
C GLN A 131 7.37 5.97 -1.46
N ALA A 132 6.07 6.22 -1.44
CA ALA A 132 5.44 7.44 -1.89
C ALA A 132 4.47 7.93 -0.82
N GLU A 133 4.48 9.22 -0.56
CA GLU A 133 3.69 9.81 0.52
C GLU A 133 3.17 11.18 0.14
N ALA A 134 1.91 11.44 0.48
CA ALA A 134 1.25 12.72 0.29
C ALA A 134 0.48 13.11 1.56
N ARG A 135 0.66 14.36 2.03
CA ARG A 135 0.02 14.88 3.24
C ARG A 135 -0.66 16.21 3.00
N CYS A 136 -1.83 16.41 3.60
CA CYS A 136 -2.42 17.73 3.76
C CYS A 136 -1.83 18.41 5.01
N THR A 137 -1.25 19.59 4.79
CA THR A 137 -0.77 20.49 5.83
C THR A 137 -1.55 21.80 5.80
N GLY A 138 -1.39 22.66 6.80
CA GLY A 138 -1.98 24.01 6.79
C GLY A 138 -1.55 24.86 5.57
N GLY A 139 -0.45 24.51 4.90
CA GLY A 139 0.03 25.16 3.68
C GLY A 139 -0.41 24.49 2.36
N GLY A 140 -1.25 23.45 2.43
CA GLY A 140 -1.69 22.66 1.27
C GLY A 140 -1.07 21.27 1.23
N ALA A 141 -1.17 20.61 0.07
CA ALA A 141 -0.64 19.27 -0.14
C ALA A 141 0.90 19.30 -0.22
N THR A 142 1.53 18.37 0.46
CA THR A 142 2.98 18.12 0.42
C THR A 142 3.23 16.68 0.05
N THR A 143 4.32 16.40 -0.65
CA THR A 143 4.68 15.04 -1.06
C THR A 143 6.13 14.73 -0.77
N SER A 144 6.40 13.46 -0.47
CA SER A 144 7.74 12.93 -0.29
C SER A 144 7.81 11.51 -0.85
N GLY A 145 8.99 11.10 -1.29
CA GLY A 145 9.17 9.78 -1.86
C GLY A 145 10.63 9.39 -1.95
N SER A 146 10.88 8.10 -1.79
CA SER A 146 12.22 7.51 -1.73
C SER A 146 12.19 6.10 -2.28
N SER A 147 13.37 5.60 -2.65
CA SER A 147 13.55 4.19 -2.94
C SER A 147 14.83 3.67 -2.30
N GLU A 148 14.82 2.39 -1.95
CA GLU A 148 15.98 1.66 -1.47
C GLU A 148 16.22 0.46 -2.38
N ILE A 149 17.47 0.25 -2.78
CA ILE A 149 17.86 -0.86 -3.63
C ILE A 149 19.15 -1.46 -3.08
N ALA A 150 19.15 -2.77 -2.87
CA ALA A 150 20.31 -3.52 -2.43
C ALA A 150 20.80 -4.46 -3.53
N GLU A 151 22.13 -4.60 -3.61
CA GLU A 151 22.79 -5.62 -4.43
C GLU A 151 22.39 -5.57 -5.91
N LEU A 152 22.17 -4.35 -6.43
CA LEU A 152 21.85 -4.15 -7.84
C LEU A 152 23.05 -4.52 -8.72
N THR A 153 22.84 -5.48 -9.62
CA THR A 153 23.78 -5.78 -10.69
C THR A 153 23.12 -5.69 -12.05
N ILE A 154 23.86 -5.20 -13.03
CA ILE A 154 23.47 -5.13 -14.43
C ILE A 154 24.60 -5.75 -15.24
N ASN A 155 24.31 -6.79 -16.04
CA ASN A 155 25.29 -7.50 -16.86
C ASN A 155 26.53 -7.94 -16.07
N ASN A 156 26.30 -8.51 -14.88
CA ASN A 156 27.32 -8.92 -13.90
C ASN A 156 28.19 -7.78 -13.33
N GLN A 157 27.81 -6.52 -13.53
CA GLN A 157 28.47 -5.37 -12.93
C GLN A 157 27.62 -4.83 -11.78
N THR A 158 28.22 -4.71 -10.60
CA THR A 158 27.56 -4.06 -9.45
C THR A 158 27.38 -2.58 -9.73
N ILE A 159 26.17 -2.09 -9.53
CA ILE A 159 25.81 -0.69 -9.72
C ILE A 159 25.76 0.01 -8.37
N ALA A 160 26.47 1.13 -8.26
CA ALA A 160 26.37 2.00 -7.10
C ALA A 160 25.06 2.80 -7.16
N VAL A 161 24.18 2.57 -6.19
CA VAL A 161 22.92 3.31 -6.03
C VAL A 161 23.20 4.59 -5.26
N SER A 162 23.02 5.74 -5.91
CA SER A 162 23.36 7.05 -5.35
C SER A 162 22.30 7.61 -4.40
N GLY A 163 21.07 7.06 -4.46
CA GLY A 163 19.89 7.61 -3.79
C GLY A 163 19.34 8.88 -4.45
N GLN A 164 20.02 9.46 -5.45
CA GLN A 164 19.50 10.61 -6.20
C GLN A 164 18.31 10.20 -7.04
N ARG A 165 17.40 11.15 -7.26
CA ARG A 165 16.25 10.94 -8.15
C ARG A 165 16.72 10.75 -9.59
N ASN A 166 16.04 9.86 -10.32
CA ASN A 166 16.23 9.63 -11.76
C ASN A 166 17.69 9.29 -12.13
N GLN A 167 18.35 8.42 -11.35
CA GLN A 167 19.69 7.95 -11.69
C GLN A 167 19.61 6.99 -12.89
N THR A 168 20.13 7.40 -14.03
CA THR A 168 20.08 6.59 -15.27
C THR A 168 21.38 5.82 -15.49
N ILE A 169 21.24 4.52 -15.73
CA ILE A 169 22.30 3.60 -16.17
C ILE A 169 22.05 3.23 -17.64
N PRO A 170 22.93 3.64 -18.57
CA PRO A 170 22.77 3.28 -19.97
C PRO A 170 23.05 1.78 -20.19
N LEU A 171 22.25 1.16 -21.05
CA LEU A 171 22.47 -0.18 -21.59
C LEU A 171 22.86 -0.07 -23.06
N LEU A 172 23.34 -1.17 -23.65
CA LEU A 172 23.70 -1.19 -25.08
C LEU A 172 22.50 -0.85 -26.00
N ASN A 173 21.31 -1.27 -25.60
CA ASN A 173 20.07 -1.16 -26.37
C ASN A 173 18.90 -0.61 -25.54
N GLY A 174 19.18 0.17 -24.49
CA GLY A 174 18.15 0.64 -23.58
C GLY A 174 18.74 1.40 -22.39
N GLN A 175 17.98 1.48 -21.31
CA GLN A 175 18.41 2.10 -20.07
C GLN A 175 17.71 1.49 -18.86
N VAL A 176 18.32 1.69 -17.70
CA VAL A 176 17.70 1.47 -16.39
C VAL A 176 17.65 2.79 -15.66
N VAL A 177 16.49 3.18 -15.16
CA VAL A 177 16.31 4.37 -14.31
C VAL A 177 16.05 3.89 -12.89
N ILE A 178 16.90 4.34 -11.97
CA ILE A 178 16.83 4.05 -10.54
C ILE A 178 16.22 5.25 -9.84
N ASN A 179 15.35 4.98 -8.86
CA ASN A 179 14.63 6.01 -8.10
C ASN A 179 13.94 7.00 -9.05
N GLU A 180 13.21 6.46 -10.03
CA GLU A 180 12.51 7.28 -11.00
C GLU A 180 11.32 7.96 -10.32
N GLN A 181 11.27 9.28 -10.44
CA GLN A 181 10.22 10.13 -9.90
C GLN A 181 9.75 11.04 -11.04
N PRO A 182 8.72 10.64 -11.81
CA PRO A 182 8.18 11.45 -12.88
C PRO A 182 7.57 12.75 -12.32
N THR A 183 7.37 13.72 -13.20
CA THR A 183 6.72 14.99 -12.81
C THR A 183 5.22 14.75 -12.67
N GLU A 184 4.68 15.08 -11.50
CA GLU A 184 3.27 14.89 -11.14
C GLU A 184 2.62 16.23 -10.77
N PRO A 185 1.26 16.33 -10.81
CA PRO A 185 0.54 17.47 -10.28
C PRO A 185 0.81 17.72 -8.78
N PRO A 186 0.57 18.93 -8.27
CA PRO A 186 0.68 19.21 -6.83
C PRO A 186 -0.16 18.25 -6.00
N GLY A 187 0.43 17.70 -4.94
CA GLY A 187 -0.22 16.73 -4.06
C GLY A 187 -0.17 15.29 -4.55
N ALA A 188 0.47 15.00 -5.69
CA ALA A 188 0.73 13.64 -6.17
C ALA A 188 2.23 13.38 -6.30
N ILE A 189 2.63 12.12 -6.09
CA ILE A 189 3.98 11.63 -6.32
C ILE A 189 3.94 10.16 -6.72
N THR A 190 4.77 9.83 -7.70
CA THR A 190 5.06 8.44 -8.08
C THR A 190 6.55 8.19 -7.87
N VAL A 191 6.89 7.05 -7.29
CA VAL A 191 8.27 6.57 -7.15
C VAL A 191 8.34 5.16 -7.70
N ASN A 192 9.22 4.96 -8.68
CA ASN A 192 9.59 3.64 -9.15
C ASN A 192 11.01 3.35 -8.66
N ALA A 193 11.20 2.24 -7.93
CA ALA A 193 12.53 1.87 -7.49
C ALA A 193 13.43 1.59 -8.71
N LEU A 194 12.93 0.79 -9.66
CA LEU A 194 13.64 0.44 -10.87
C LEU A 194 12.71 0.45 -12.08
N HIS A 195 13.13 1.15 -13.13
CA HIS A 195 12.43 1.17 -14.42
C HIS A 195 13.40 0.78 -15.54
N VAL A 196 13.16 -0.36 -16.18
CA VAL A 196 13.98 -0.92 -17.24
C VAL A 196 13.29 -0.73 -18.57
N VAL A 197 13.92 0.01 -19.48
CA VAL A 197 13.40 0.32 -20.81
C VAL A 197 14.36 -0.21 -21.86
N VAL A 198 13.90 -1.18 -22.64
CA VAL A 198 14.57 -1.72 -23.83
C VAL A 198 13.60 -1.54 -25.01
N PRO A 199 13.75 -0.49 -25.82
CA PRO A 199 12.79 -0.14 -26.87
C PRO A 199 12.44 -1.32 -27.79
N GLY A 200 11.14 -1.55 -27.98
CA GLY A 200 10.61 -2.64 -28.81
C GLY A 200 10.72 -4.04 -28.19
N VAL A 201 11.27 -4.18 -26.98
CA VAL A 201 11.48 -5.46 -26.31
C VAL A 201 10.81 -5.52 -24.94
N ALA A 202 11.09 -4.54 -24.06
CA ALA A 202 10.63 -4.55 -22.69
C ALA A 202 10.49 -3.14 -22.11
N ASP A 203 9.43 -2.93 -21.34
CA ASP A 203 9.22 -1.79 -20.46
C ASP A 203 8.74 -2.38 -19.13
N VAL A 204 9.61 -2.35 -18.11
CA VAL A 204 9.42 -3.06 -16.85
C VAL A 204 9.69 -2.13 -15.68
N VAL A 205 8.66 -1.92 -14.86
CA VAL A 205 8.76 -1.23 -13.58
C VAL A 205 8.72 -2.25 -12.45
N ILE A 206 9.72 -2.18 -11.58
CA ILE A 206 9.81 -2.98 -10.36
C ILE A 206 9.71 -2.06 -9.15
N SER A 207 8.78 -2.39 -8.26
CA SER A 207 8.40 -1.64 -7.07
C SER A 207 8.01 -0.20 -7.41
N SER A 208 6.73 0.00 -7.74
CA SER A 208 6.11 1.30 -8.00
C SER A 208 5.18 1.68 -6.84
N ALA A 209 5.34 2.88 -6.31
CA ALA A 209 4.47 3.45 -5.30
C ALA A 209 3.96 4.81 -5.78
N HIS A 210 2.64 4.99 -5.78
CA HIS A 210 1.96 6.23 -6.10
C HIS A 210 1.14 6.67 -4.89
N ALA A 211 1.33 7.91 -4.46
CA ALA A 211 0.51 8.53 -3.43
C ALA A 211 0.07 9.91 -3.88
N ASP A 212 -1.20 10.20 -3.67
CA ASP A 212 -1.80 11.50 -3.93
C ASP A 212 -2.78 11.88 -2.83
N ILE A 213 -2.99 13.19 -2.71
CA ILE A 213 -3.97 13.76 -1.80
C ILE A 213 -4.53 15.08 -2.34
N GLY A 214 -5.84 15.15 -2.46
CA GLY A 214 -6.59 16.35 -2.77
C GLY A 214 -6.95 17.10 -1.49
N CYS A 215 -6.29 18.23 -1.22
CA CYS A 215 -6.55 19.03 -0.02
C CYS A 215 -7.54 20.17 -0.32
N PRO A 216 -8.79 20.11 0.18
CA PRO A 216 -9.69 21.23 0.05
C PRO A 216 -9.27 22.39 0.97
N GLN A 217 -9.72 23.60 0.66
CA GLN A 217 -9.47 24.80 1.48
C GLN A 217 -10.81 25.46 1.86
N PRO A 218 -11.10 25.66 3.16
CA PRO A 218 -10.30 25.27 4.33
C PRO A 218 -10.23 23.74 4.51
N LEU A 219 -9.21 23.25 5.21
CA LEU A 219 -9.09 21.82 5.53
C LEU A 219 -10.28 21.35 6.38
N PRO A 220 -10.75 20.11 6.21
CA PRO A 220 -11.79 19.55 7.06
C PRO A 220 -11.27 19.42 8.50
N PRO A 221 -12.17 19.49 9.51
CA PRO A 221 -11.78 19.14 10.88
C PRO A 221 -11.31 17.68 10.93
N PRO A 222 -10.40 17.32 11.87
CA PRO A 222 -9.94 15.95 12.05
C PRO A 222 -11.10 14.96 12.24
N PRO A 223 -10.98 13.72 11.76
CA PRO A 223 -12.01 12.70 11.97
C PRO A 223 -12.28 12.46 13.46
N ALA A 224 -13.53 12.17 13.81
CA ALA A 224 -13.98 12.03 15.20
C ALA A 224 -13.47 10.75 15.88
N SER A 225 -13.15 9.71 15.10
CA SER A 225 -12.45 8.51 15.54
C SER A 225 -11.02 8.57 15.05
N CYS A 226 -10.07 8.29 15.95
CA CYS A 226 -8.68 8.29 15.59
C CYS A 226 -8.26 6.93 15.00
N PRO A 227 -7.84 6.87 13.72
CA PRO A 227 -7.20 5.67 13.22
C PRO A 227 -5.87 5.45 13.95
N ASP A 228 -5.62 4.20 14.33
CA ASP A 228 -4.33 3.74 14.82
C ASP A 228 -3.93 2.53 13.97
N PHE A 229 -2.98 2.75 13.09
CA PHE A 229 -2.38 1.70 12.27
C PHE A 229 -0.91 2.01 12.01
N VAL A 230 -0.18 0.97 11.61
CA VAL A 230 1.23 1.04 11.29
C VAL A 230 1.46 0.49 9.90
N THR A 231 2.38 1.11 9.17
CA THR A 231 2.92 0.61 7.91
C THR A 231 4.44 0.72 7.95
N GLY A 232 5.14 -0.24 7.42
CA GLY A 232 6.58 -0.17 7.36
C GLY A 232 7.19 -1.28 6.54
N GLY A 233 8.46 -1.07 6.21
CA GLY A 233 9.23 -2.04 5.47
C GLY A 233 10.69 -1.64 5.53
N GLY A 234 11.56 -2.60 5.25
CA GLY A 234 12.99 -2.39 5.36
C GLY A 234 13.75 -3.68 5.54
N TRP A 235 14.90 -3.59 6.21
CA TRP A 235 15.66 -4.77 6.59
C TRP A 235 16.40 -4.59 7.91
N ILE A 236 16.55 -5.73 8.57
CA ILE A 236 17.37 -5.92 9.76
C ILE A 236 18.50 -6.90 9.45
N ILE A 237 19.48 -7.01 10.34
CA ILE A 237 20.40 -8.15 10.30
C ILE A 237 19.66 -9.36 10.86
N ALA A 238 19.47 -10.38 10.02
CA ALA A 238 18.79 -11.61 10.40
C ALA A 238 19.68 -12.50 11.29
N PRO A 239 19.11 -13.51 11.98
CA PRO A 239 19.87 -14.49 12.76
C PRO A 239 20.93 -15.24 11.95
N SER A 240 20.72 -15.40 10.64
CA SER A 240 21.72 -15.97 9.73
C SER A 240 22.98 -15.09 9.55
N GLY A 241 22.92 -13.82 9.98
CA GLY A 241 23.91 -12.79 9.71
C GLY A 241 23.74 -12.09 8.35
N ALA A 242 22.82 -12.54 7.52
CA ALA A 242 22.46 -11.88 6.26
C ALA A 242 21.36 -10.81 6.47
N ARG A 243 20.90 -10.20 5.38
CA ARG A 243 19.76 -9.29 5.41
C ARG A 243 18.47 -10.07 5.67
N GLY A 244 17.67 -9.58 6.61
CA GLY A 244 16.30 -9.99 6.87
C GLY A 244 15.36 -8.90 6.40
N ASN A 245 14.89 -8.99 5.16
CA ASN A 245 13.98 -8.01 4.57
C ASN A 245 12.56 -8.26 5.06
N PHE A 246 11.81 -7.20 5.33
CA PHE A 246 10.43 -7.30 5.76
C PHE A 246 9.57 -6.18 5.17
N ALA A 247 8.28 -6.46 5.12
CA ALA A 247 7.23 -5.48 4.98
C ALA A 247 6.10 -5.86 5.95
N VAL A 248 5.49 -4.85 6.56
CA VAL A 248 4.51 -5.05 7.62
C VAL A 248 3.50 -3.92 7.63
N ALA A 249 2.24 -4.29 7.79
CA ALA A 249 1.19 -3.36 8.18
C ALA A 249 0.26 -4.02 9.19
N GLY A 250 -0.36 -3.19 10.03
CA GLY A 250 -1.32 -3.65 11.03
C GLY A 250 -2.20 -2.51 11.50
N GLY A 251 -3.48 -2.80 11.75
CA GLY A 251 -4.41 -1.84 12.33
C GLY A 251 -5.82 -2.39 12.46
N LEU A 252 -6.76 -1.54 12.87
CA LEU A 252 -8.19 -1.82 12.83
C LEU A 252 -8.86 -0.97 11.76
N LYS A 253 -9.54 -1.62 10.81
CA LYS A 253 -10.35 -0.98 9.77
C LYS A 253 -11.81 -1.41 9.92
N ASN A 254 -12.70 -0.46 10.15
CA ASN A 254 -14.14 -0.72 10.34
C ASN A 254 -14.45 -1.81 11.41
N GLY A 255 -13.64 -1.87 12.46
CA GLY A 255 -13.78 -2.86 13.54
C GLY A 255 -13.23 -4.26 13.22
N ALA A 256 -12.57 -4.45 12.07
CA ALA A 256 -11.87 -5.69 11.71
C ALA A 256 -10.35 -5.46 11.64
N TYR A 257 -9.58 -6.51 11.93
CA TYR A 257 -8.12 -6.46 11.75
C TYR A 257 -7.76 -6.35 10.27
N TRP A 258 -6.78 -5.50 9.99
CA TRP A 258 -6.22 -5.28 8.66
C TRP A 258 -4.69 -5.26 8.73
N GLY A 259 -4.04 -5.63 7.64
CA GLY A 259 -2.60 -5.57 7.47
C GLY A 259 -2.03 -6.84 6.86
N HIS A 260 -0.71 -6.93 6.86
CA HIS A 260 0.03 -8.04 6.26
C HIS A 260 1.40 -8.19 6.94
N LEU A 261 2.07 -9.28 6.62
CA LEU A 261 3.48 -9.48 6.91
C LEU A 261 4.16 -10.12 5.69
N ALA A 262 5.34 -9.66 5.33
CA ALA A 262 6.26 -10.37 4.47
C ALA A 262 7.64 -10.36 5.14
N TYR A 263 8.37 -11.47 5.11
CA TYR A 263 9.72 -11.55 5.63
C TYR A 263 10.58 -12.53 4.84
N ILE A 264 11.86 -12.24 4.67
CA ILE A 264 12.83 -13.18 4.10
C ILE A 264 14.20 -12.98 4.72
N ASP A 265 14.75 -14.08 5.19
CA ASP A 265 16.16 -14.15 5.59
C ASP A 265 17.00 -14.70 4.43
N HIS A 266 17.83 -13.83 3.86
CA HIS A 266 18.67 -14.13 2.71
C HIS A 266 19.85 -15.08 3.01
N GLY A 267 20.10 -15.41 4.28
CA GLY A 267 21.19 -16.30 4.70
C GLY A 267 20.78 -17.77 4.82
N GLY A 268 19.72 -18.17 4.11
CA GLY A 268 19.14 -19.52 4.19
C GLY A 268 18.13 -19.68 5.32
N GLY A 269 17.59 -18.57 5.83
CA GLY A 269 16.44 -18.60 6.74
C GLY A 269 15.10 -18.62 5.98
N PRO A 270 13.97 -18.40 6.70
CA PRO A 270 12.65 -18.61 6.14
C PRO A 270 12.21 -17.49 5.20
N LYS A 271 11.36 -17.85 4.22
CA LYS A 271 10.48 -16.92 3.51
C LYS A 271 9.10 -16.98 4.15
N VAL A 272 8.59 -15.85 4.60
CA VAL A 272 7.32 -15.74 5.33
C VAL A 272 6.36 -14.86 4.56
N LYS A 273 5.14 -15.36 4.38
CA LYS A 273 4.01 -14.60 3.88
C LYS A 273 2.88 -14.66 4.90
N GLY A 274 2.49 -13.53 5.44
CA GLY A 274 1.29 -13.38 6.26
C GLY A 274 0.05 -13.69 5.44
N THR A 275 -0.83 -14.52 6.00
CA THR A 275 -2.11 -14.93 5.39
C THR A 275 -3.31 -14.25 6.04
N GLY A 276 -3.09 -13.47 7.10
CA GLY A 276 -4.10 -12.62 7.72
C GLY A 276 -3.71 -12.14 9.10
N VAL A 277 -4.11 -10.91 9.44
CA VAL A 277 -3.93 -10.32 10.78
C VAL A 277 -5.03 -10.79 11.72
N THR A 278 -4.65 -11.23 12.91
CA THR A 278 -5.55 -11.71 13.96
C THR A 278 -5.51 -10.88 15.23
N GLY A 279 -4.58 -9.94 15.33
CA GLY A 279 -4.45 -9.06 16.48
C GLY A 279 -3.63 -7.81 16.18
N TYR A 280 -4.01 -6.73 16.84
CA TYR A 280 -3.31 -5.45 16.81
C TYR A 280 -3.42 -4.82 18.19
N VAL A 281 -2.27 -4.53 18.81
CA VAL A 281 -2.20 -4.01 20.18
C VAL A 281 -1.25 -2.82 20.25
N VAL A 282 -1.75 -1.73 20.83
CA VAL A 282 -0.94 -0.57 21.21
C VAL A 282 -0.16 -0.95 22.47
N MET A 283 1.16 -1.05 22.33
CA MET A 283 2.05 -1.41 23.44
C MET A 283 2.50 -0.17 24.21
N GLU A 284 2.99 0.83 23.47
CA GLU A 284 3.48 2.13 23.95
C GLU A 284 3.18 3.18 22.87
N ASP A 285 3.48 4.46 23.11
CA ASP A 285 3.19 5.55 22.14
C ASP A 285 3.73 5.23 20.75
N THR A 286 4.98 4.76 20.66
CA THR A 286 5.69 4.46 19.41
C THR A 286 5.72 2.99 19.00
N ARG A 287 5.15 2.07 19.81
CA ARG A 287 5.28 0.62 19.58
C ARG A 287 3.93 -0.06 19.37
N ARG A 288 3.86 -0.93 18.37
CA ARG A 288 2.69 -1.76 18.05
C ARG A 288 3.06 -3.23 17.97
N HIS A 289 2.17 -4.08 18.43
CA HIS A 289 2.26 -5.53 18.29
C HIS A 289 1.16 -6.03 17.36
N ILE A 290 1.53 -6.85 16.38
CA ILE A 290 0.66 -7.40 15.35
C ILE A 290 0.79 -8.92 15.42
N SER A 291 -0.32 -9.63 15.54
CA SER A 291 -0.35 -11.09 15.43
C SER A 291 -1.11 -11.52 14.20
N GLY A 292 -0.75 -12.67 13.64
CA GLY A 292 -1.43 -13.19 12.47
C GLY A 292 -1.08 -14.63 12.11
N THR A 293 -1.68 -15.08 11.02
CA THR A 293 -1.42 -16.38 10.39
C THR A 293 -0.40 -16.21 9.26
N ALA A 294 0.39 -17.25 8.97
CA ALA A 294 1.41 -17.21 7.93
C ALA A 294 1.63 -18.55 7.22
N GLU A 295 2.19 -18.43 6.02
CA GLU A 295 2.92 -19.46 5.31
C GLU A 295 4.43 -19.27 5.55
N ILE A 296 5.15 -20.35 5.77
CA ILE A 296 6.63 -20.38 5.85
C ILE A 296 7.12 -21.30 4.75
N ASP A 297 7.96 -20.78 3.86
CA ASP A 297 8.50 -21.49 2.69
C ASP A 297 7.39 -22.14 1.84
N GLY A 298 6.24 -21.45 1.73
CA GLY A 298 5.06 -21.90 0.99
C GLY A 298 4.19 -22.92 1.74
N GLN A 299 4.58 -23.33 2.94
CA GLN A 299 3.81 -24.25 3.76
C GLN A 299 2.86 -23.46 4.69
N PRO A 300 1.55 -23.70 4.66
CA PRO A 300 0.59 -23.01 5.53
C PRO A 300 0.55 -23.60 6.94
N GLY A 301 -0.15 -22.91 7.85
CA GLY A 301 -0.46 -23.40 9.20
C GLY A 301 0.44 -22.84 10.29
N PHE A 302 1.20 -21.79 9.99
CA PHE A 302 2.03 -21.08 10.97
C PHE A 302 1.33 -19.81 11.46
N THR A 303 1.85 -19.24 12.54
CA THR A 303 1.46 -17.93 13.04
C THR A 303 2.69 -17.07 13.24
N TYR A 304 2.49 -15.76 13.27
CA TYR A 304 3.53 -14.78 13.54
C TYR A 304 3.08 -13.80 14.62
N GLU A 305 4.08 -13.26 15.31
CA GLU A 305 4.00 -12.09 16.16
C GLU A 305 5.06 -11.10 15.67
N ALA A 306 4.62 -9.91 15.26
CA ALA A 306 5.49 -8.83 14.81
C ALA A 306 5.37 -7.66 15.77
N GLU A 307 6.50 -7.09 16.18
CA GLU A 307 6.55 -5.82 16.89
C GLU A 307 7.28 -4.79 16.04
N VAL A 308 6.68 -3.61 15.94
CA VAL A 308 7.19 -2.49 15.18
C VAL A 308 7.25 -1.26 16.07
N GLU A 309 8.35 -0.53 15.97
CA GLU A 309 8.57 0.72 16.70
C GLU A 309 9.01 1.81 15.72
N ASP A 310 8.22 2.89 15.65
CA ASP A 310 8.56 4.12 14.92
C ASP A 310 9.28 5.05 15.89
N ALA A 311 10.61 5.14 15.76
CA ALA A 311 11.46 5.95 16.63
C ALA A 311 11.96 7.22 15.92
N GLY A 312 11.21 7.67 14.92
CA GLY A 312 11.41 8.93 14.21
C GLY A 312 12.18 8.82 12.90
N GLU A 313 11.98 9.85 12.09
CA GLU A 313 12.51 9.93 10.72
C GLU A 313 14.02 10.28 10.70
N PRO A 314 14.86 9.67 9.83
CA PRO A 314 14.51 8.90 8.62
C PRO A 314 14.51 7.36 8.82
N GLY A 315 13.91 6.86 9.91
CA GLY A 315 13.64 5.43 10.12
C GLY A 315 14.79 4.57 10.63
N ARG A 316 16.02 5.10 10.70
CA ARG A 316 17.20 4.34 11.18
C ARG A 316 17.15 3.95 12.66
N SER A 317 16.34 4.66 13.43
CA SER A 317 16.11 4.35 14.85
C SER A 317 14.99 3.33 15.04
N ASP A 318 14.20 3.08 13.99
CA ASP A 318 13.05 2.19 14.06
C ASP A 318 13.49 0.75 14.31
N ARG A 319 12.56 -0.02 14.85
CA ARG A 319 12.84 -1.40 15.27
C ARG A 319 11.77 -2.34 14.74
N PHE A 320 12.24 -3.49 14.25
CA PHE A 320 11.39 -4.59 13.85
C PHE A 320 11.75 -5.85 14.63
N THR A 321 10.73 -6.57 15.09
CA THR A 321 10.86 -7.91 15.69
C THR A 321 9.83 -8.82 15.07
N LEU A 322 10.23 -10.06 14.80
CA LEU A 322 9.40 -11.13 14.31
C LEU A 322 9.65 -12.39 15.13
N ALA A 323 8.58 -13.01 15.60
CA ALA A 323 8.57 -14.37 16.15
C ALA A 323 7.59 -15.22 15.35
N LEU A 324 8.01 -16.42 14.96
CA LEU A 324 7.20 -17.39 14.21
C LEU A 324 6.90 -18.60 15.10
N SER A 325 5.75 -19.24 14.87
CA SER A 325 5.34 -20.41 15.65
C SER A 325 6.25 -21.65 15.51
N ASN A 326 7.13 -21.66 14.50
CA ASN A 326 8.15 -22.70 14.34
C ASN A 326 9.42 -22.45 15.18
N GLY A 327 9.45 -21.38 15.99
CA GLY A 327 10.56 -21.02 16.87
C GLY A 327 11.61 -20.09 16.22
N TYR A 328 11.45 -19.72 14.96
CA TYR A 328 12.30 -18.71 14.34
C TYR A 328 11.99 -17.32 14.91
N THR A 329 13.04 -16.56 15.24
CA THR A 329 12.92 -15.19 15.73
C THR A 329 13.95 -14.29 15.08
N ALA A 330 13.55 -13.13 14.58
CA ALA A 330 14.44 -12.09 14.05
C ALA A 330 14.13 -10.75 14.70
N SER A 331 15.14 -9.96 15.04
CA SER A 331 14.93 -8.68 15.70
C SER A 331 16.12 -7.75 15.49
N GLY A 332 15.86 -6.46 15.28
CA GLY A 332 16.92 -5.47 15.17
C GLY A 332 16.40 -4.07 14.81
N ASN A 333 17.31 -3.10 14.91
CA ASN A 333 17.07 -1.77 14.36
C ASN A 333 17.15 -1.84 12.84
N LEU A 334 16.40 -0.97 12.16
CA LEU A 334 16.39 -0.91 10.72
C LEU A 334 17.76 -0.45 10.22
N SER A 335 18.37 -1.28 9.39
CA SER A 335 19.59 -0.93 8.67
C SER A 335 19.28 -0.28 7.31
N GLY A 336 18.02 -0.37 6.90
CA GLY A 336 17.37 0.37 5.82
C GLY A 336 15.85 0.20 5.92
N GLY A 337 15.10 1.09 5.27
CA GLY A 337 13.64 1.21 5.37
C GLY A 337 13.15 2.20 6.43
N ASN A 338 11.84 2.16 6.68
CA ASN A 338 11.14 3.04 7.60
C ASN A 338 9.83 2.38 8.10
N ILE A 339 9.51 2.58 9.38
CA ILE A 339 8.22 2.28 9.99
C ILE A 339 7.53 3.62 10.27
N GLN A 340 6.26 3.73 9.90
CA GLN A 340 5.46 4.91 10.22
C GLN A 340 4.21 4.50 10.98
N LEU A 341 4.02 5.18 12.10
CA LEU A 341 2.76 5.18 12.83
C LEU A 341 1.83 6.26 12.29
N HIS A 342 0.59 5.85 12.08
CA HIS A 342 -0.50 6.70 11.66
C HIS A 342 -1.45 6.81 12.83
N THR A 343 -1.16 7.79 13.69
CA THR A 343 -1.97 8.16 14.84
C THR A 343 -2.38 9.63 14.71
N CYS A 344 -3.47 9.99 15.37
CA CYS A 344 -3.80 11.40 15.55
C CYS A 344 -2.89 12.03 16.61
N PRO A 345 -2.61 13.33 16.48
CA PRO A 345 -1.96 14.11 17.54
C PRO A 345 -2.81 14.24 18.80
#